data_AF-A0A4P8EKP0-F1
#
_entry.id   AF-A0A4P8EKP0-F1
#
_cell.length_a   1.000
_cell.length_b   1.000
_cell.length_c   1.000
_cell.angle_alpha   90.00
_cell.angle_beta   90.00
_cell.angle_gamma   90.00
#
_symmetry.space_group_name_H-M   'P 1'
#
loop_
_entity.id
_entity.type
_entity.pdbx_description
1 polymer ?
#
loop_
_entity_poly.entity_id
_entity_poly.type
_entity_poly.pdbx_seq_one_letter_code
_entity_poly.pdbx_strand_id
1 'polypeptide(L)' 'MSPEKMVYMTNQIAKFFRTQPEASRIENIAAHLSDFWEPRMLEKLYVHVDGGGAGLDALVVEAAKRIRQAKAA' A
#
# COMPACT_ATOMS: atom_id res chain seq x y z
N MET A 1 -10.49 6.57 -9.26
CA MET A 1 -9.64 7.35 -8.33
C MET A 1 -8.45 7.93 -9.08
N SER A 2 -8.12 9.20 -8.82
CA SER A 2 -6.92 9.85 -9.34
C SER A 2 -5.66 9.41 -8.58
N PRO A 3 -4.46 9.52 -9.16
CA PRO A 3 -3.20 9.16 -8.49
C PRO A 3 -2.99 9.92 -7.17
N GLU A 4 -3.32 11.21 -7.11
CA GLU A 4 -3.11 12.05 -5.92
C GLU A 4 -3.99 11.57 -4.75
N LYS A 5 -5.25 11.25 -5.03
CA LYS A 5 -6.17 10.71 -4.01
C LYS A 5 -5.71 9.32 -3.53
N MET A 6 -5.19 8.51 -4.43
CA MET A 6 -4.63 7.18 -4.10
C MET A 6 -3.44 7.31 -3.14
N VAL A 7 -2.48 8.18 -3.47
CA VAL A 7 -1.31 8.48 -2.63
C VAL A 7 -1.75 9.02 -1.27
N TYR A 8 -2.68 9.98 -1.25
CA TYR A 8 -3.20 10.53 0.00
C TYR A 8 -3.81 9.44 0.89
N MET A 9 -4.71 8.61 0.36
CA MET A 9 -5.40 7.58 1.15
C MET A 9 -4.44 6.50 1.67
N THR A 10 -3.53 6.01 0.83
CA THR A 10 -2.54 5.01 1.27
C THR A 10 -1.61 5.55 2.34
N ASN A 11 -1.22 6.82 2.26
CA ASN A 11 -0.42 7.46 3.30
C ASN A 11 -1.21 7.65 4.61
N GLN A 12 -2.52 7.90 4.55
CA GLN A 12 -3.35 7.91 5.77
C GLN A 12 -3.41 6.53 6.43
N ILE A 13 -3.51 5.46 5.63
CA ILE A 13 -3.45 4.08 6.12
C ILE A 13 -2.10 3.84 6.81
N ALA A 14 -0.98 4.19 6.17
CA ALA A 14 0.35 4.05 6.77
C ALA A 14 0.49 4.88 8.07
N LYS A 15 -0.02 6.11 8.10
CA LYS A 15 -0.04 6.95 9.29
C LYS A 15 -0.76 6.28 10.47
N PHE A 16 -1.91 5.66 10.21
CA PHE A 16 -2.62 4.89 11.24
C PHE A 16 -1.76 3.73 11.75
N PHE A 17 -1.21 2.91 10.85
CA PHE A 17 -0.42 1.73 11.24
C PHE A 17 0.93 2.06 11.88
N ARG A 18 1.46 3.28 11.72
CA ARG A 18 2.63 3.75 12.50
C ARG A 18 2.39 3.75 14.01
N THR A 19 1.13 3.83 14.46
CA THR A 19 0.76 3.72 15.88
C THR A 19 0.81 2.28 16.40
N GLN A 20 0.88 1.30 15.50
CA GLN A 20 0.97 -0.13 15.83
C GLN A 20 2.44 -0.57 15.97
N PRO A 21 2.71 -1.76 16.56
CA PRO A 21 4.06 -2.31 16.68
C PRO A 21 4.79 -2.40 15.34
N GLU A 22 6.07 -2.03 15.32
CA GLU A 22 6.86 -1.91 14.09
C GLU A 22 6.92 -3.20 13.26
N ALA A 23 7.09 -4.33 13.95
CA ALA A 23 7.24 -5.64 13.33
C ALA A 23 6.03 -6.05 12.46
N SER A 24 4.83 -5.52 12.73
CA SER A 24 3.60 -5.90 12.02
C SER A 24 3.06 -4.83 11.07
N ARG A 25 3.68 -3.65 10.97
CA ARG A 25 3.11 -2.52 10.19
C ARG A 25 2.94 -2.86 8.71
N ILE A 26 3.98 -3.41 8.07
CA ILE A 26 3.97 -3.73 6.63
C ILE A 26 2.90 -4.80 6.35
N GLU A 27 2.86 -5.85 7.17
CA GLU A 27 1.89 -6.94 7.03
C GLU A 27 0.45 -6.43 7.21
N ASN A 28 0.21 -5.61 8.23
CA ASN A 28 -1.12 -5.06 8.48
C ASN A 28 -1.58 -4.09 7.39
N ILE A 29 -0.67 -3.26 6.84
CA ILE A 29 -0.99 -2.40 5.69
C ILE A 29 -1.31 -3.25 4.46
N ALA A 30 -0.50 -4.29 4.19
CA ALA A 30 -0.71 -5.18 3.05
C ALA A 30 -2.05 -5.92 3.15
N ALA A 31 -2.40 -6.42 4.33
CA ALA A 31 -3.69 -7.05 4.61
C ALA A 31 -4.84 -6.05 4.41
N HIS A 32 -4.77 -4.87 5.02
CA HIS A 32 -5.81 -3.85 4.90
C HIS A 32 -6.04 -3.43 3.43
N LEU A 33 -4.98 -3.20 2.67
CA LEU A 33 -5.12 -2.89 1.25
C LEU A 33 -5.73 -4.06 0.47
N SER A 34 -5.32 -5.30 0.75
CA SER A 34 -5.86 -6.47 0.05
C SER A 34 -7.32 -6.74 0.37
N ASP A 35 -7.73 -6.54 1.62
CA ASP A 35 -9.09 -6.83 2.10
C ASP A 35 -10.10 -5.78 1.66
N PHE A 36 -9.69 -4.50 1.64
CA PHE A 36 -10.62 -3.38 1.44
C PHE A 36 -10.51 -2.70 0.07
N TRP A 37 -9.44 -2.93 -0.70
CA TRP A 37 -9.31 -2.35 -2.03
C TRP A 37 -9.69 -3.33 -3.12
N GLU A 38 -10.41 -2.82 -4.12
CA GLU A 38 -10.70 -3.60 -5.31
C GLU A 38 -9.43 -3.87 -6.13
N PRO A 39 -9.36 -4.98 -6.90
CA PRO A 39 -8.19 -5.33 -7.69
C PRO A 39 -7.66 -4.18 -8.58
N ARG A 40 -8.58 -3.45 -9.25
CA ARG A 40 -8.24 -2.29 -10.10
C ARG A 40 -7.59 -1.13 -9.35
N MET A 41 -7.82 -1.00 -8.05
CA MET A 41 -7.18 0.02 -7.22
C MET A 41 -5.77 -0.41 -6.83
N LEU A 42 -5.58 -1.69 -6.51
CA LEU A 42 -4.25 -2.26 -6.26
C LEU A 42 -3.37 -2.18 -7.52
N GLU A 43 -3.93 -2.45 -8.71
CA GLU A 43 -3.23 -2.26 -9.98
C GLU A 43 -2.73 -0.82 -10.18
N LYS A 44 -3.51 0.19 -9.78
CA LYS A 44 -3.07 1.59 -9.84
C LYS A 44 -1.95 1.90 -8.85
N LEU A 45 -2.02 1.35 -7.64
CA LEU A 45 -0.95 1.47 -6.65
C LEU A 45 0.35 0.86 -7.19
N TYR A 46 0.24 -0.33 -7.78
CA TYR A 46 1.34 -1.04 -8.43
C TYR A 46 2.00 -0.25 -9.56
N VAL A 47 1.21 0.28 -10.50
CA VAL A 47 1.74 1.13 -11.58
C VAL A 47 2.46 2.36 -11.02
N HIS A 48 1.91 2.98 -9.97
CA HIS A 48 2.54 4.15 -9.34
C HIS A 48 3.85 3.79 -8.63
N VAL A 49 3.91 2.64 -7.95
CA VAL A 49 5.13 2.11 -7.33
C VAL A 49 6.20 1.81 -8.37
N ASP A 50 5.84 1.18 -9.49
CA ASP A 50 6.75 0.88 -10.60
C ASP A 50 7.27 2.17 -11.26
N GLY A 51 6.47 3.24 -11.27
CA GLY A 51 6.87 4.58 -11.70
C GLY A 51 7.74 5.37 -10.70
N GLY A 52 8.21 4.73 -9.63
CA GLY A 52 9.07 5.34 -8.62
C GLY A 52 8.37 5.75 -7.32
N GLY A 53 7.04 5.56 -7.22
CA GLY A 53 6.30 5.69 -5.98
C GLY A 53 6.24 7.11 -5.41
N ALA A 54 6.32 8.14 -6.27
CA ALA A 54 6.41 9.53 -5.83
C ALA A 54 5.30 9.90 -4.82
N GLY A 55 5.71 10.43 -3.67
CA GLY A 55 4.81 10.85 -2.60
C GLY A 55 4.23 9.74 -1.73
N LEU A 56 4.49 8.45 -2.00
CA LEU A 56 4.07 7.36 -1.13
C LEU A 56 4.97 7.26 0.11
N ASP A 57 4.37 6.89 1.24
CA ASP A 57 5.11 6.47 2.43
C ASP A 57 5.88 5.16 2.12
N ALA A 58 7.11 5.05 2.62
CA ALA A 58 7.94 3.86 2.43
C ALA A 58 7.26 2.56 2.90
N LEU A 59 6.44 2.62 3.95
CA LEU A 59 5.66 1.47 4.42
C LEU A 59 4.63 1.01 3.40
N VAL A 60 4.04 1.93 2.62
CA VAL A 60 3.10 1.60 1.54
C VAL A 60 3.83 0.93 0.39
N VAL A 61 5.00 1.43 0.03
CA VAL A 61 5.82 0.85 -1.06
C VAL A 61 6.19 -0.59 -0.72
N GLU A 62 6.65 -0.85 0.50
CA GLU A 62 6.96 -2.22 0.94
C GLU A 62 5.71 -3.11 1.07
N ALA A 63 4.60 -2.57 1.57
CA ALA A 63 3.34 -3.31 1.61
C ALA A 63 2.85 -3.70 0.22
N ALA A 64 2.94 -2.81 -0.78
CA ALA A 64 2.56 -3.11 -2.16
C ALA A 64 3.39 -4.26 -2.75
N LYS A 65 4.70 -4.31 -2.48
CA LYS A 65 5.57 -5.43 -2.86
C LYS A 65 5.13 -6.74 -2.18
N ARG A 66 4.79 -6.67 -0.89
CA ARG A 66 4.33 -7.83 -0.11
C ARG A 66 3.04 -8.43 -0.66
N ILE A 67 2.07 -7.60 -1.09
CA ILE A 67 0.82 -8.08 -1.70
C ILE A 67 1.11 -8.82 -3.01
N ARG A 68 1.98 -8.29 -3.87
CA ARG A 68 2.38 -8.95 -5.12
C ARG A 68 3.01 -10.32 -4.88
N GLN A 69 3.89 -10.42 -3.88
CA GLN A 69 4.53 -11.69 -3.51
C GLN A 69 3.50 -12.70 -3.00
N ALA A 70 2.54 -12.28 -2.18
CA ALA A 70 1.50 -13.16 -1.65
C ALA A 70 0.57 -13.72 -2.75
N LYS A 71 0.32 -12.95 -3.82
CA LYS A 71 -0.53 -13.38 -4.95
C LYS A 71 0.20 -14.27 -5.95
N ALA A 72 1.53 -14.23 -5.97
CA ALA A 72 2.37 -15.03 -6.86
C ALA A 72 2.71 -16.41 -6.28
N ALA A 73 2.48 -16.62 -4.98
CA ALA A 73 2.62 -17.88 -4.26
C ALA A 73 1.31 -18.70 -4.33
#